data_AF-A0A2N0QMW3-F1
#
_entry.id   AF-A0A2N0QMW3-F1
#
_cell.length_a   1.000
_cell.length_b   1.000
_cell.length_c   1.000
_cell.angle_alpha   90.00
_cell.angle_beta   90.00
_cell.angle_gamma   90.00
#
_symmetry.space_group_name_H-M   'P 1'
#
loop_
_entity.id
_entity.type
_entity.pdbx_description
1 polymer ?
#
loop_
_entity_poly.entity_id
_entity_poly.type
_entity_poly.pdbx_seq_one_letter_code
_entity_poly.pdbx_strand_id
1 'polypeptide(L)'
;NRLWCRLAIPLLWENPFSIPTGNYNFIGIYLHNLNGDLKAQLNEYKIDGNLFPSNTLFNYPIFLKYLYTWKIISSIEEWSKDVELEYSSILEFKRLIHMSLFKVIIKNKVNIHTFDIHITYPDSCIDDMLELMLQYPVFFYKIRKLKLRLFNSSPSYSKNFILQMINLYQNLKQISLNSSSFPIYQSLLLSKDYNHSSSTLNTIILYDLNFKVITNLDKLFKQLNVLESVHIIYCDLGTDFIQQIINLTKPLKLKSLLFNGNKELQIVESLQLLLQKYGDYLENFRFKVGSNSFISEEQQLLESIIKYCKNIKFLDLTVIDSTQIIYSLLNLTENVKQNLNHLSITVYNNFGRLSYIDLSTILLQNLGQLLPLKLEYLSLTLNIKYKNDFE
;
A
#
# COMPACT_ATOMS: atom_id res chain seq x y z
N ASN A 1 -12.95 19.81 -30.33
CA ASN A 1 -12.26 18.59 -29.85
C ASN A 1 -10.86 18.84 -29.26
N ARG A 2 -9.98 19.64 -29.89
CA ARG A 2 -8.60 19.91 -29.40
C ARG A 2 -8.49 20.43 -27.95
N LEU A 3 -9.45 21.24 -27.49
CA LEU A 3 -9.51 21.74 -26.12
C LEU A 3 -9.71 20.60 -25.10
N TRP A 4 -10.68 19.71 -25.36
CA TRP A 4 -10.95 18.55 -24.52
C TRP A 4 -9.73 17.63 -24.43
N CYS A 5 -9.02 17.38 -25.54
CA CYS A 5 -7.78 16.60 -25.51
C CYS A 5 -6.70 17.24 -24.63
N ARG A 6 -6.53 18.57 -24.68
CA ARG A 6 -5.55 19.28 -23.84
C ARG A 6 -5.85 19.18 -22.35
N LEU A 7 -7.12 19.02 -21.97
CA LEU A 7 -7.55 18.86 -20.58
C LEU A 7 -7.49 17.39 -20.13
N ALA A 8 -7.89 16.45 -20.98
CA ALA A 8 -7.98 15.04 -20.64
C ALA A 8 -6.62 14.32 -20.65
N ILE A 9 -5.73 14.64 -21.60
CA ILE A 9 -4.44 13.94 -21.75
C ILE A 9 -3.57 14.03 -20.49
N PRO A 10 -3.38 15.19 -19.85
CA PRO A 10 -2.63 15.24 -18.60
C PRO A 10 -3.15 14.30 -17.52
N LEU A 11 -4.49 14.18 -17.38
CA LEU A 11 -5.14 13.31 -16.39
C LEU A 11 -4.98 11.83 -16.72
N LEU A 12 -5.20 11.46 -17.98
CA LEU A 12 -5.09 10.07 -18.45
C LEU A 12 -3.65 9.55 -18.38
N TRP A 13 -2.66 10.44 -18.50
CA TRP A 13 -1.23 10.10 -18.53
C TRP A 13 -0.52 10.33 -17.19
N GLU A 14 -1.26 10.58 -16.10
CA GLU A 14 -0.64 10.63 -14.77
C GLU A 14 -0.12 9.26 -14.31
N ASN A 15 -0.79 8.18 -14.72
CA ASN A 15 -0.46 6.79 -14.34
C ASN A 15 -0.79 5.76 -15.45
N PRO A 16 -0.14 5.82 -16.62
CA PRO A 16 -0.44 4.94 -17.75
C PRO A 16 -0.11 3.46 -17.47
N PHE A 17 0.85 3.18 -16.58
CA PHE A 17 1.25 1.81 -16.21
C PHE A 17 0.21 1.08 -15.33
N SER A 18 -0.82 1.77 -14.87
CA SER A 18 -1.93 1.17 -14.11
C SER A 18 -3.22 1.06 -14.94
N ILE A 19 -3.14 1.14 -16.26
CA ILE A 19 -4.31 1.13 -17.13
C ILE A 19 -5.05 -0.23 -17.05
N PRO A 20 -6.36 -0.24 -16.78
CA PRO A 20 -7.12 -1.49 -16.64
C PRO A 20 -7.40 -2.19 -17.98
N THR A 21 -7.22 -1.49 -19.11
CA THR A 21 -7.56 -1.99 -20.45
C THR A 21 -6.55 -2.99 -21.01
N GLY A 22 -5.37 -3.13 -20.39
CA GLY A 22 -4.30 -4.01 -20.89
C GLY A 22 -3.67 -3.58 -22.21
N ASN A 23 -3.87 -2.32 -22.65
CA ASN A 23 -3.22 -1.81 -23.86
C ASN A 23 -1.88 -1.16 -23.50
N TYR A 24 -0.78 -1.83 -23.83
CA TYR A 24 0.58 -1.42 -23.49
C TYR A 24 1.32 -0.63 -24.58
N ASN A 25 0.64 -0.28 -25.68
CA ASN A 25 1.24 0.48 -26.80
C ASN A 25 1.73 1.88 -26.39
N PHE A 26 1.31 2.38 -25.23
CA PHE A 26 1.85 3.61 -24.66
C PHE A 26 3.37 3.51 -24.36
N ILE A 27 3.94 2.32 -24.17
CA ILE A 27 5.39 2.14 -24.01
C ILE A 27 6.13 2.63 -25.25
N GLY A 28 5.63 2.28 -26.44
CA GLY A 28 6.17 2.80 -27.70
C GLY A 28 6.10 4.33 -27.80
N ILE A 29 5.03 4.94 -27.27
CA ILE A 29 4.88 6.41 -27.21
C ILE A 29 5.94 7.04 -26.30
N TYR A 30 6.27 6.44 -25.15
CA TYR A 30 7.33 6.94 -24.26
C TYR A 30 8.71 6.86 -24.93
N LEU A 31 8.99 5.74 -25.59
CA LEU A 31 10.30 5.45 -26.18
C LEU A 31 10.55 6.21 -27.49
N HIS A 32 9.50 6.77 -28.11
CA HIS A 32 9.59 7.56 -29.34
C HIS A 32 10.68 8.65 -29.29
N ASN A 33 10.92 9.30 -28.14
CA ASN A 33 11.91 10.37 -28.03
C ASN A 33 13.37 9.89 -27.93
N LEU A 34 13.61 8.57 -27.82
CA LEU A 34 14.95 7.96 -27.82
C LEU A 34 15.34 7.35 -29.17
N ASN A 35 14.57 7.62 -30.23
CA ASN A 35 14.60 6.95 -31.54
C ASN A 35 15.98 6.89 -32.25
N GLY A 36 16.98 7.67 -31.85
CA GLY A 36 18.34 7.57 -32.40
C GLY A 36 19.11 6.39 -31.77
N ASP A 37 19.54 6.57 -30.52
CA ASP A 37 20.42 5.62 -29.83
C ASP A 37 19.73 4.29 -29.49
N LEU A 38 18.45 4.34 -29.11
CA LEU A 38 17.69 3.13 -28.78
C LEU A 38 17.42 2.27 -30.02
N LYS A 39 17.16 2.89 -31.18
CA LYS A 39 16.92 2.16 -32.42
C LYS A 39 18.15 1.38 -32.87
N ALA A 40 19.35 1.95 -32.67
CA ALA A 40 20.59 1.23 -32.92
C ALA A 40 20.72 -0.03 -32.04
N GLN A 41 20.37 0.06 -30.76
CA GLN A 41 20.37 -1.08 -29.84
C GLN A 41 19.28 -2.12 -30.17
N LEU A 42 18.11 -1.67 -30.61
CA LEU A 42 17.01 -2.56 -31.01
C LEU A 42 17.27 -3.33 -32.31
N ASN A 43 18.13 -2.81 -33.19
CA ASN A 43 18.55 -3.53 -34.40
C ASN A 43 19.26 -4.85 -34.06
N GLU A 44 19.96 -4.93 -32.93
CA GLU A 44 20.62 -6.17 -32.45
C GLU A 44 19.60 -7.30 -32.21
N TYR A 45 18.36 -6.93 -31.87
CA TYR A 45 17.26 -7.86 -31.63
C TYR A 45 16.40 -8.13 -32.87
N LYS A 46 16.79 -7.62 -34.06
CA LYS A 46 16.02 -7.72 -35.33
C LYS A 46 14.59 -7.18 -35.24
N ILE A 47 14.38 -6.23 -34.34
CA ILE A 47 13.08 -5.64 -34.08
C ILE A 47 12.82 -4.51 -35.09
N ASP A 48 11.69 -4.57 -35.81
CA ASP A 48 11.32 -3.55 -36.80
C ASP A 48 10.98 -2.20 -36.13
N GLY A 49 11.41 -1.10 -36.74
CA GLY A 49 11.19 0.27 -36.24
C GLY A 49 9.73 0.72 -36.20
N ASN A 50 8.82 -0.09 -36.75
CA ASN A 50 7.37 0.13 -36.75
C ASN A 50 6.71 -0.01 -35.35
N LEU A 51 7.46 -0.41 -34.33
CA LEU A 51 6.99 -0.47 -32.93
C LEU A 51 6.74 0.91 -32.30
N PHE A 52 7.33 1.97 -32.87
CA PHE A 52 7.18 3.32 -32.35
C PHE A 52 6.29 4.15 -33.26
N PRO A 53 5.44 5.03 -32.71
CA PRO A 53 4.70 5.96 -33.54
C PRO A 53 5.68 6.86 -34.31
N SER A 54 5.31 7.30 -35.51
CA SER A 54 6.14 8.21 -36.32
C SER A 54 6.16 9.64 -35.77
N ASN A 55 5.13 10.02 -35.01
CA ASN A 55 5.03 11.30 -34.31
C ASN A 55 4.24 11.16 -33.00
N THR A 56 4.41 12.12 -32.10
CA THR A 56 3.58 12.25 -30.89
C THR A 56 2.96 13.64 -30.82
N LEU A 57 1.69 13.72 -30.41
CA LEU A 57 0.97 15.00 -30.31
C LEU A 57 1.34 15.82 -29.08
N PHE A 58 1.83 15.14 -28.03
CA PHE A 58 2.19 15.73 -26.74
C PHE A 58 3.51 15.13 -26.26
N ASN A 59 4.22 15.85 -25.41
CA ASN A 59 5.33 15.28 -24.65
C ASN A 59 4.78 14.46 -23.46
N TYR A 60 4.21 13.29 -23.75
CA TYR A 60 3.49 12.46 -22.78
C TYR A 60 4.24 12.17 -21.47
N PRO A 61 5.57 11.90 -21.47
CA PRO A 61 6.32 11.65 -20.24
C PRO A 61 6.14 12.70 -19.14
N ILE A 62 5.95 13.98 -19.47
CA ILE A 62 5.86 15.07 -18.48
C ILE A 62 4.63 14.98 -17.58
N PHE A 63 3.59 14.26 -18.02
CA PHE A 63 2.34 14.12 -17.28
C PHE A 63 2.43 13.06 -16.18
N LEU A 64 3.40 12.15 -16.25
CA LEU A 64 3.58 11.07 -15.29
C LEU A 64 3.74 11.61 -13.87
N LYS A 65 2.89 11.14 -12.95
CA LYS A 65 2.89 11.51 -11.52
C LYS A 65 3.19 10.33 -10.60
N TYR A 66 2.91 9.12 -11.07
CA TYR A 66 3.01 7.88 -10.30
C TYR A 66 4.01 6.95 -10.96
N LEU A 67 5.03 6.56 -10.21
CA LEU A 67 6.08 5.67 -10.67
C LEU A 67 6.01 4.39 -9.83
N TYR A 68 5.45 3.33 -10.40
CA TYR A 68 5.25 2.04 -9.72
C TYR A 68 6.11 0.98 -10.41
N THR A 69 7.27 0.62 -9.84
CA THR A 69 8.27 -0.23 -10.52
C THR A 69 7.67 -1.56 -10.96
N TRP A 70 6.90 -2.23 -10.09
CA TRP A 70 6.21 -3.48 -10.42
C TRP A 70 5.25 -3.35 -11.61
N LYS A 71 4.50 -2.23 -11.69
CA LYS A 71 3.58 -1.99 -12.80
C LYS A 71 4.31 -1.70 -14.09
N ILE A 72 5.46 -1.03 -14.03
CA ILE A 72 6.32 -0.82 -15.18
C ILE A 72 6.87 -2.16 -15.68
N ILE A 73 7.46 -2.96 -14.80
CA ILE A 73 7.98 -4.29 -15.14
C ILE A 73 6.89 -5.17 -15.76
N SER A 74 5.73 -5.28 -15.11
CA SER A 74 4.60 -6.05 -15.62
C SER A 74 4.07 -5.50 -16.96
N SER A 75 4.06 -4.18 -17.17
CA SER A 75 3.65 -3.59 -18.44
C SER A 75 4.65 -3.89 -19.57
N ILE A 76 5.94 -3.86 -19.28
CA ILE A 76 7.00 -4.23 -20.24
C ILE A 76 6.90 -5.72 -20.56
N GLU A 77 6.65 -6.55 -19.56
CA GLU A 77 6.46 -7.99 -19.75
C GLU A 77 5.31 -8.28 -20.70
N GLU A 78 4.14 -7.68 -20.48
CA GLU A 78 2.99 -7.85 -21.36
C GLU A 78 3.24 -7.26 -22.75
N TRP A 79 3.81 -6.05 -22.86
CA TRP A 79 4.16 -5.43 -24.15
C TRP A 79 5.18 -6.23 -24.95
N SER A 80 6.12 -6.90 -24.28
CA SER A 80 7.15 -7.70 -24.93
C SER A 80 6.66 -9.03 -25.51
N LYS A 81 5.44 -9.47 -25.17
CA LYS A 81 4.89 -10.75 -25.68
C LYS A 81 4.66 -10.74 -27.19
N ASP A 82 4.42 -9.56 -27.76
CA ASP A 82 4.20 -9.39 -29.20
C ASP A 82 5.52 -9.33 -30.00
N VAL A 83 6.68 -9.42 -29.33
CA VAL A 83 8.01 -9.39 -29.96
C VAL A 83 8.57 -10.81 -30.04
N GLU A 84 8.76 -11.32 -31.25
CA GLU A 84 9.38 -12.63 -31.49
C GLU A 84 10.90 -12.58 -31.18
N LEU A 85 11.30 -13.03 -29.98
CA LEU A 85 12.70 -13.08 -29.53
C LEU A 85 13.11 -14.49 -29.08
N GLU A 86 14.38 -14.83 -29.26
CA GLU A 86 14.98 -16.01 -28.62
C GLU A 86 14.94 -15.86 -27.09
N TYR A 87 14.65 -16.97 -26.38
CA TYR A 87 14.40 -16.95 -24.93
C TYR A 87 15.52 -16.29 -24.10
N SER A 88 16.79 -16.49 -24.49
CA SER A 88 17.96 -15.86 -23.84
C SER A 88 18.00 -14.35 -23.99
N SER A 89 17.48 -13.80 -25.09
CA SER A 89 17.50 -12.37 -25.40
C SER A 89 16.34 -11.60 -24.77
N ILE A 90 15.28 -12.29 -24.31
CA ILE A 90 14.08 -11.67 -23.73
C ILE A 90 14.43 -10.85 -22.48
N LEU A 91 15.29 -11.38 -21.60
CA LEU A 91 15.65 -10.71 -20.35
C LEU A 91 16.44 -9.42 -20.61
N GLU A 92 17.42 -9.48 -21.50
CA GLU A 92 18.25 -8.32 -21.88
C GLU A 92 17.41 -7.27 -22.60
N PHE A 93 16.51 -7.69 -23.48
CA PHE A 93 15.55 -6.80 -24.14
C PHE A 93 14.65 -6.08 -23.12
N LYS A 94 14.03 -6.82 -22.19
CA LYS A 94 13.20 -6.22 -21.12
C LYS A 94 14.00 -5.21 -20.28
N ARG A 95 15.24 -5.57 -19.93
CA ARG A 95 16.18 -4.69 -19.21
C ARG A 95 16.50 -3.42 -19.99
N LEU A 96 16.78 -3.53 -21.29
CA LEU A 96 17.02 -2.41 -22.19
C LEU A 96 15.82 -1.46 -22.23
N ILE A 97 14.61 -2.00 -22.39
CA ILE A 97 13.37 -1.23 -22.46
C ILE A 97 13.11 -0.50 -21.15
N HIS A 98 13.26 -1.19 -20.01
CA HIS A 98 13.12 -0.57 -18.69
C HIS A 98 14.10 0.58 -18.50
N MET A 99 15.39 0.36 -18.75
CA MET A 99 16.42 1.41 -18.64
C MET A 99 16.14 2.60 -19.56
N SER A 100 15.63 2.33 -20.76
CA SER A 100 15.26 3.37 -21.72
C SER A 100 14.08 4.21 -21.23
N LEU A 101 13.04 3.59 -20.65
CA LEU A 101 11.93 4.32 -20.05
C LEU A 101 12.40 5.25 -18.91
N PHE A 102 13.30 4.78 -18.06
CA PHE A 102 13.85 5.62 -16.99
C PHE A 102 14.72 6.76 -17.51
N LYS A 103 15.52 6.53 -18.57
CA LYS A 103 16.23 7.60 -19.28
C LYS A 103 15.27 8.66 -19.82
N VAL A 104 14.14 8.26 -20.41
CA VAL A 104 13.08 9.19 -20.88
C VAL A 104 12.55 10.02 -19.72
N ILE A 105 12.20 9.38 -18.59
CA ILE A 105 11.63 10.03 -17.41
C ILE A 105 12.62 11.07 -16.83
N ILE A 106 13.89 10.69 -16.70
CA ILE A 106 14.95 11.57 -16.18
C ILE A 106 15.19 12.74 -17.13
N LYS A 107 15.38 12.47 -18.44
CA LYS A 107 15.66 13.49 -19.46
C LYS A 107 14.54 14.53 -19.57
N ASN A 108 13.29 14.09 -19.39
CA ASN A 108 12.12 14.99 -19.42
C ASN A 108 11.89 15.75 -18.10
N LYS A 109 12.74 15.58 -17.08
CA LYS A 109 12.62 16.24 -15.78
C LYS A 109 11.22 16.09 -15.16
N VAL A 110 10.68 14.87 -15.27
CA VAL A 110 9.31 14.54 -14.87
C VAL A 110 9.10 14.80 -13.38
N ASN A 111 7.95 15.37 -13.02
CA ASN A 111 7.59 15.69 -11.64
C ASN A 111 6.81 14.54 -11.01
N ILE A 112 7.52 13.50 -10.57
CA ILE A 112 6.95 12.36 -9.85
C ILE A 112 6.53 12.76 -8.43
N HIS A 113 5.28 12.47 -8.07
CA HIS A 113 4.76 12.71 -6.72
C HIS A 113 4.85 11.46 -5.85
N THR A 114 4.56 10.30 -6.43
CA THR A 114 4.57 9.00 -5.74
C THR A 114 5.54 8.05 -6.42
N PHE A 115 6.46 7.51 -5.65
CA PHE A 115 7.37 6.46 -6.08
C PHE A 115 7.12 5.20 -5.25
N ASP A 116 6.72 4.11 -5.90
CA ASP A 116 6.53 2.78 -5.30
C ASP A 116 7.59 1.84 -5.87
N ILE A 117 8.51 1.43 -4.99
CA ILE A 117 9.63 0.56 -5.30
C ILE A 117 9.31 -0.80 -4.70
N HIS A 118 9.09 -1.76 -5.59
CA HIS A 118 8.88 -3.16 -5.27
C HIS A 118 10.06 -3.98 -5.78
N ILE A 119 10.92 -4.46 -4.89
CA ILE A 119 12.11 -5.25 -5.23
C ILE A 119 11.81 -6.74 -5.03
N THR A 120 11.50 -7.43 -6.12
CA THR A 120 11.29 -8.89 -6.16
C THR A 120 12.57 -9.62 -6.60
N TYR A 121 12.78 -10.82 -6.06
CA TYR A 121 13.96 -11.65 -6.31
C TYR A 121 13.94 -12.30 -7.71
N PRO A 122 15.10 -12.40 -8.39
CA PRO A 122 16.18 -11.44 -8.50
C PRO A 122 16.01 -10.65 -9.81
N ASP A 123 15.33 -9.51 -9.76
CA ASP A 123 15.25 -8.63 -10.94
C ASP A 123 16.42 -7.64 -10.95
N SER A 124 17.47 -7.98 -11.71
CA SER A 124 18.65 -7.12 -11.93
C SER A 124 18.29 -5.72 -12.44
N CYS A 125 17.11 -5.56 -13.06
CA CYS A 125 16.72 -4.33 -13.71
C CYS A 125 16.41 -3.19 -12.74
N ILE A 126 16.01 -3.51 -11.50
CA ILE A 126 15.75 -2.51 -10.47
C ILE A 126 17.05 -1.91 -9.96
N ASP A 127 18.09 -2.71 -9.79
CA ASP A 127 19.39 -2.22 -9.31
C ASP A 127 19.99 -1.22 -10.31
N ASP A 128 19.98 -1.56 -11.60
CA ASP A 128 20.46 -0.64 -12.66
C ASP A 128 19.63 0.64 -12.71
N MET A 129 18.31 0.52 -12.52
CA MET A 129 17.41 1.66 -12.49
C MET A 129 17.75 2.57 -11.30
N LEU A 130 17.92 2.02 -10.11
CA LEU A 130 18.31 2.81 -8.93
C LEU A 130 19.67 3.47 -9.14
N GLU A 131 20.65 2.75 -9.69
CA GLU A 131 21.97 3.28 -10.01
C GLU A 131 21.88 4.45 -11.00
N LEU A 132 21.12 4.29 -12.09
CA LEU A 132 20.87 5.35 -13.06
C LEU A 132 20.20 6.56 -12.40
N MET A 133 19.19 6.36 -11.57
CA MET A 133 18.46 7.45 -10.91
C MET A 133 19.34 8.21 -9.91
N LEU A 134 20.25 7.53 -9.22
CA LEU A 134 21.19 8.15 -8.29
C LEU A 134 22.17 9.12 -8.97
N GLN A 135 22.43 8.96 -10.26
CA GLN A 135 23.20 9.93 -11.06
C GLN A 135 22.46 11.27 -11.25
N TYR A 136 21.14 11.32 -10.96
CA TYR A 136 20.30 12.50 -11.13
C TYR A 136 19.56 12.86 -9.82
N PRO A 137 20.28 13.32 -8.78
CA PRO A 137 19.73 13.51 -7.43
C PRO A 137 18.54 14.48 -7.37
N VAL A 138 18.47 15.46 -8.27
CA VAL A 138 17.36 16.42 -8.40
C VAL A 138 16.01 15.72 -8.63
N PHE A 139 16.01 14.51 -9.19
CA PHE A 139 14.82 13.71 -9.39
C PHE A 139 14.07 13.44 -8.07
N PHE A 140 14.79 13.20 -6.98
CA PHE A 140 14.19 12.82 -5.69
C PHE A 140 13.57 14.00 -4.93
N TYR A 141 13.91 15.25 -5.29
CA TYR A 141 13.48 16.43 -4.53
C TYR A 141 11.98 16.68 -4.58
N LYS A 142 11.30 16.27 -5.66
CA LYS A 142 9.86 16.52 -5.85
C LYS A 142 8.96 15.39 -5.36
N ILE A 143 9.54 14.24 -5.03
CA ILE A 143 8.78 13.08 -4.56
C ILE A 143 8.26 13.36 -3.16
N ARG A 144 6.95 13.16 -3.00
CA ARG A 144 6.24 13.41 -1.73
C ARG A 144 5.83 12.12 -1.04
N LYS A 145 5.69 11.03 -1.79
CA LYS A 145 5.26 9.73 -1.28
C LYS A 145 6.20 8.64 -1.76
N LEU A 146 6.77 7.90 -0.83
CA LEU A 146 7.63 6.75 -1.10
C LEU A 146 6.98 5.49 -0.53
N LYS A 147 6.90 4.43 -1.32
CA LYS A 147 6.54 3.09 -0.83
C LYS A 147 7.69 2.15 -1.12
N LEU A 148 8.20 1.50 -0.07
CA LEU A 148 9.28 0.53 -0.16
C LEU A 148 8.75 -0.84 0.22
N ARG A 149 8.78 -1.77 -0.74
CA ARG A 149 8.43 -3.17 -0.55
C ARG A 149 9.60 -4.01 -1.01
N LEU A 150 10.37 -4.51 -0.04
CA LEU A 150 11.53 -5.35 -0.31
C LEU A 150 11.20 -6.78 0.11
N PHE A 151 11.75 -7.76 -0.60
CA PHE A 151 11.73 -9.15 -0.16
C PHE A 151 12.99 -9.49 0.64
N ASN A 152 12.89 -10.38 1.63
CA ASN A 152 13.99 -10.72 2.54
C ASN A 152 15.26 -11.24 1.82
N SER A 153 15.11 -11.83 0.63
CA SER A 153 16.21 -12.29 -0.22
C SER A 153 16.85 -11.20 -1.09
N SER A 154 16.46 -9.92 -0.93
CA SER A 154 17.04 -8.83 -1.72
C SER A 154 18.55 -8.70 -1.49
N PRO A 155 19.37 -8.55 -2.56
CA PRO A 155 20.81 -8.40 -2.44
C PRO A 155 21.23 -7.24 -1.52
N SER A 156 22.42 -7.34 -0.94
CA SER A 156 23.00 -6.25 -0.11
C SER A 156 23.19 -4.96 -0.90
N TYR A 157 23.45 -5.07 -2.21
CA TYR A 157 23.72 -3.91 -3.08
C TYR A 157 22.48 -3.03 -3.27
N SER A 158 21.29 -3.63 -3.50
CA SER A 158 20.01 -2.91 -3.59
C SER A 158 19.71 -2.11 -2.32
N LYS A 159 20.08 -2.64 -1.15
CA LYS A 159 19.90 -1.95 0.14
C LYS A 159 20.75 -0.69 0.23
N ASN A 160 21.98 -0.70 -0.29
CA ASN A 160 22.85 0.46 -0.32
C ASN A 160 22.29 1.58 -1.21
N PHE A 161 21.75 1.23 -2.38
CA PHE A 161 21.09 2.20 -3.24
C PHE A 161 19.86 2.82 -2.59
N ILE A 162 19.05 2.03 -1.91
CA ILE A 162 17.89 2.54 -1.16
C ILE A 162 18.33 3.53 -0.08
N LEU A 163 19.39 3.21 0.69
CA LEU A 163 19.91 4.11 1.71
C LEU A 163 20.38 5.45 1.11
N GLN A 164 21.16 5.40 0.03
CA GLN A 164 21.59 6.60 -0.69
C GLN A 164 20.41 7.42 -1.20
N MET A 165 19.42 6.74 -1.78
CA MET A 165 18.22 7.36 -2.31
C MET A 165 17.40 8.06 -1.21
N ILE A 166 17.20 7.41 -0.06
CA ILE A 166 16.43 7.98 1.06
C ILE A 166 17.08 9.29 1.55
N ASN A 167 18.41 9.37 1.54
CA ASN A 167 19.14 10.58 1.92
C ASN A 167 18.97 11.76 0.95
N LEU A 168 18.54 11.51 -0.29
CA LEU A 168 18.35 12.56 -1.30
C LEU A 168 16.97 13.22 -1.26
N TYR A 169 15.99 12.65 -0.55
CA TYR A 169 14.65 13.23 -0.49
C TYR A 169 14.61 14.48 0.39
N GLN A 170 14.09 15.59 -0.17
CA GLN A 170 13.92 16.86 0.54
C GLN A 170 12.48 17.14 0.97
N ASN A 171 11.49 16.68 0.19
CA ASN A 171 10.07 17.01 0.36
C ASN A 171 9.19 15.77 0.63
N LEU A 172 9.78 14.70 1.17
CA LEU A 172 9.08 13.45 1.44
C LEU A 172 8.08 13.66 2.59
N LYS A 173 6.79 13.55 2.28
CA LYS A 173 5.70 13.69 3.26
C LYS A 173 5.24 12.35 3.82
N GLN A 174 5.29 11.31 3.00
CA GLN A 174 4.79 9.99 3.37
C GLN A 174 5.80 8.90 2.97
N ILE A 175 6.04 7.96 3.88
CA ILE A 175 6.80 6.74 3.60
C ILE A 175 5.99 5.51 4.02
N SER A 176 6.01 4.47 3.19
CA SER A 176 5.47 3.14 3.50
C SER A 176 6.61 2.13 3.56
N LEU A 177 6.66 1.35 4.63
CA LEU A 177 7.73 0.40 4.91
C LEU A 177 7.13 -0.95 5.25
N ASN A 178 7.69 -2.02 4.68
CA ASN A 178 7.41 -3.40 5.04
C ASN A 178 8.46 -4.00 5.99
N SER A 179 8.26 -5.24 6.43
CA SER A 179 9.19 -5.99 7.31
C SER A 179 10.66 -5.91 6.88
N SER A 180 10.95 -5.94 5.58
CA SER A 180 12.33 -5.92 5.06
C SER A 180 12.91 -4.51 4.89
N SER A 181 12.08 -3.50 4.59
CA SER A 181 12.54 -2.11 4.40
C SER A 181 12.59 -1.31 5.70
N PHE A 182 11.77 -1.66 6.69
CA PHE A 182 11.73 -0.95 7.96
C PHE A 182 13.07 -0.95 8.70
N PRO A 183 13.80 -2.09 8.85
CA PRO A 183 15.10 -2.09 9.53
C PRO A 183 16.15 -1.22 8.84
N ILE A 184 16.11 -1.10 7.52
CA ILE A 184 17.00 -0.25 6.73
C ILE A 184 16.71 1.22 7.01
N TYR A 185 15.43 1.60 7.04
CA TYR A 185 15.03 2.96 7.36
C TYR A 185 15.34 3.31 8.83
N GLN A 186 15.13 2.36 9.74
CA GLN A 186 15.44 2.52 11.16
C GLN A 186 16.94 2.70 11.40
N SER A 187 17.80 1.89 10.77
CA SER A 187 19.25 2.06 10.90
C SER A 187 19.73 3.40 10.37
N LEU A 188 19.13 3.87 9.27
CA LEU A 188 19.41 5.19 8.72
C LEU A 188 19.05 6.31 9.69
N LEU A 189 17.84 6.31 10.24
CA LEU A 189 17.40 7.32 11.20
C LEU A 189 18.28 7.35 12.44
N LEU A 190 18.66 6.19 12.96
CA LEU A 190 19.49 6.08 14.16
C LEU A 190 20.98 6.41 13.90
N SER A 191 21.40 6.55 12.65
CA SER A 191 22.77 6.92 12.30
C SER A 191 23.07 8.39 12.61
N LYS A 192 24.30 8.70 13.02
CA LYS A 192 24.73 10.08 13.37
C LYS A 192 24.78 11.02 12.16
N ASP A 193 24.84 10.48 10.95
CA ASP A 193 25.07 11.23 9.72
C ASP A 193 23.76 11.65 9.03
N TYR A 194 22.60 11.21 9.55
CA TYR A 194 21.30 11.52 8.96
C TYR A 194 20.79 12.89 9.42
N ASN A 195 20.97 13.91 8.57
CA ASN A 195 20.69 15.30 8.95
C ASN A 195 19.55 16.02 8.21
N HIS A 196 18.84 15.41 7.25
CA HIS A 196 18.05 16.24 6.32
C HIS A 196 16.65 15.78 5.90
N SER A 197 16.20 14.56 6.22
CA SER A 197 14.95 14.02 5.65
C SER A 197 13.76 13.91 6.64
N SER A 198 13.92 14.29 7.91
CA SER A 198 12.86 14.21 8.94
C SER A 198 12.00 15.47 9.11
N SER A 199 12.31 16.58 8.42
CA SER A 199 11.61 17.86 8.61
C SER A 199 10.31 17.98 7.82
N THR A 200 10.08 17.13 6.82
CA THR A 200 8.85 17.15 5.98
C THR A 200 7.99 15.88 6.10
N LEU A 201 8.53 14.81 6.70
CA LEU A 201 7.86 13.51 6.80
C LEU A 201 6.78 13.51 7.90
N ASN A 202 5.52 13.64 7.49
CA ASN A 202 4.38 13.72 8.40
C ASN A 202 3.56 12.43 8.52
N THR A 203 3.72 11.48 7.58
CA THR A 203 3.00 10.20 7.60
C THR A 203 3.95 9.01 7.44
N ILE A 204 3.82 8.03 8.32
CA ILE A 204 4.45 6.71 8.16
C ILE A 204 3.37 5.63 8.04
N ILE A 205 3.54 4.73 7.08
CA ILE A 205 2.77 3.49 6.95
C ILE A 205 3.70 2.32 7.24
N LEU A 206 3.35 1.53 8.25
CA LEU A 206 4.04 0.31 8.65
C LEU A 206 3.18 -0.87 8.19
N TYR A 207 3.74 -1.73 7.35
CA TYR A 207 3.04 -2.80 6.67
C TYR A 207 3.67 -4.16 6.95
N ASP A 208 2.95 -5.10 7.55
CA ASP A 208 3.43 -6.49 7.74
C ASP A 208 4.73 -6.56 8.56
N LEU A 209 4.83 -5.78 9.64
CA LEU A 209 5.95 -5.81 10.58
C LEU A 209 5.64 -6.74 11.75
N ASN A 210 6.65 -7.45 12.26
CA ASN A 210 6.56 -8.11 13.56
C ASN A 210 7.23 -7.24 14.64
N PHE A 211 6.43 -6.48 15.39
CA PHE A 211 6.96 -5.60 16.44
C PHE A 211 7.46 -6.34 17.68
N LYS A 212 7.22 -7.65 17.82
CA LYS A 212 7.76 -8.45 18.94
C LYS A 212 9.28 -8.56 18.91
N VAL A 213 9.89 -8.38 17.74
CA VAL A 213 11.35 -8.48 17.55
C VAL A 213 12.01 -7.13 17.24
N ILE A 214 11.23 -6.05 17.11
CA ILE A 214 11.73 -4.72 16.77
C ILE A 214 12.03 -3.94 18.05
N THR A 215 13.19 -3.30 18.13
CA THR A 215 13.65 -2.51 19.28
C THR A 215 13.85 -1.04 18.90
N ASN A 216 14.09 -0.14 19.87
CA ASN A 216 14.43 1.28 19.66
C ASN A 216 13.38 2.11 18.88
N LEU A 217 12.09 1.80 19.02
CA LEU A 217 11.02 2.55 18.35
C LEU A 217 10.78 3.92 18.97
N ASP A 218 10.86 4.02 20.29
CA ASP A 218 10.77 5.29 21.01
C ASP A 218 11.81 6.31 20.50
N LYS A 219 13.04 5.86 20.24
CA LYS A 219 14.13 6.66 19.68
C LYS A 219 13.82 7.09 18.24
N LEU A 220 13.32 6.17 17.42
CA LEU A 220 12.91 6.45 16.05
C LEU A 220 11.82 7.53 16.01
N PHE A 221 10.76 7.40 16.81
CA PHE A 221 9.67 8.39 16.84
C PHE A 221 10.12 9.75 17.38
N LYS A 222 11.08 9.79 18.31
CA LYS A 222 11.68 11.04 18.80
C LYS A 222 12.44 11.81 17.71
N GLN A 223 13.04 11.14 16.73
CA GLN A 223 13.77 11.78 15.63
C GLN A 223 12.85 12.38 14.55
N LEU A 224 11.59 11.94 14.51
CA LEU A 224 10.62 12.32 13.49
C LEU A 224 9.78 13.51 13.93
N ASN A 225 10.39 14.70 13.96
CA ASN A 225 9.85 15.90 14.61
C ASN A 225 8.51 16.39 14.04
N VAL A 226 8.23 16.22 12.75
CA VAL A 226 6.96 16.65 12.13
C VAL A 226 5.96 15.53 11.87
N LEU A 227 6.25 14.31 12.33
CA LEU A 227 5.33 13.18 12.22
C LEU A 227 3.98 13.50 12.86
N GLU A 228 2.93 13.49 12.04
CA GLU A 228 1.55 13.76 12.43
C GLU A 228 0.73 12.47 12.49
N SER A 229 1.02 11.50 11.63
CA SER A 229 0.18 10.32 11.46
C SER A 229 0.96 9.02 11.25
N VAL A 230 0.46 7.96 11.87
CA VAL A 230 0.97 6.59 11.74
C VAL A 230 -0.17 5.69 11.30
N HIS A 231 0.14 4.79 10.37
CA HIS A 231 -0.75 3.73 9.92
C HIS A 231 -0.06 2.39 10.19
N ILE A 232 -0.74 1.49 10.88
CA ILE A 232 -0.27 0.14 11.19
C ILE A 232 -1.17 -0.84 10.43
N ILE A 233 -0.58 -1.59 9.51
CA ILE A 233 -1.31 -2.42 8.56
C ILE A 233 -0.70 -3.82 8.57
N TYR A 234 -1.49 -4.82 8.91
CA TYR A 234 -1.13 -6.24 8.97
C TYR A 234 0.10 -6.56 9.83
N CYS A 235 0.41 -5.72 10.82
CA CYS A 235 1.54 -5.95 11.72
C CYS A 235 1.16 -6.84 12.90
N ASP A 236 2.12 -7.66 13.36
CA ASP A 236 2.02 -8.34 14.66
C ASP A 236 2.48 -7.37 15.77
N LEU A 237 1.59 -7.09 16.70
CA LEU A 237 1.85 -6.21 17.83
C LEU A 237 2.41 -6.99 19.02
N GLY A 238 3.23 -6.31 19.84
CA GLY A 238 3.67 -6.77 21.15
C GLY A 238 3.24 -5.78 22.24
N THR A 239 3.07 -6.26 23.47
CA THR A 239 2.78 -5.40 24.64
C THR A 239 3.80 -4.29 24.79
N ASP A 240 5.09 -4.62 24.61
CA ASP A 240 6.21 -3.68 24.73
C ASP A 240 6.14 -2.57 23.69
N PHE A 241 5.73 -2.91 22.46
CA PHE A 241 5.50 -1.94 21.40
C PHE A 241 4.37 -1.00 21.77
N ILE A 242 3.23 -1.55 22.20
CA ILE A 242 2.06 -0.77 22.57
C ILE A 242 2.41 0.19 23.71
N GLN A 243 3.12 -0.30 24.74
CA GLN A 243 3.55 0.52 25.86
C GLN A 243 4.50 1.66 25.41
N GLN A 244 5.45 1.37 24.51
CA GLN A 244 6.31 2.40 23.93
C GLN A 244 5.51 3.48 23.19
N ILE A 245 4.54 3.09 22.35
CA ILE A 245 3.68 4.01 21.60
C ILE A 245 2.78 4.84 22.52
N ILE A 246 2.23 4.23 23.57
CA ILE A 246 1.41 4.93 24.57
C ILE A 246 2.26 5.89 25.40
N ASN A 247 3.54 5.59 25.63
CA ASN A 247 4.44 6.46 26.39
C ASN A 247 5.06 7.59 25.55
N LEU A 248 4.79 7.66 24.24
CA LEU A 248 5.21 8.79 23.43
C LEU A 248 4.54 10.08 23.93
N THR A 249 5.37 11.06 24.28
CA THR A 249 4.95 12.41 24.70
C THR A 249 4.56 13.28 23.51
N LYS A 250 5.02 12.92 22.31
CA LYS A 250 4.78 13.66 21.09
C LYS A 250 3.33 13.48 20.61
N PRO A 251 2.63 14.55 20.20
CA PRO A 251 1.31 14.42 19.60
C PRO A 251 1.43 13.74 18.23
N LEU A 252 0.92 12.51 18.14
CA LEU A 252 0.76 11.77 16.89
C LEU A 252 -0.65 11.21 16.79
N LYS A 253 -1.10 10.95 15.56
CA LYS A 253 -2.40 10.35 15.27
C LYS A 253 -2.21 8.94 14.72
N LEU A 254 -2.72 7.93 15.41
CA LEU A 254 -2.84 6.59 14.83
C LEU A 254 -4.10 6.58 13.96
N LYS A 255 -3.94 6.54 12.63
CA LYS A 255 -5.06 6.66 11.67
C LYS A 255 -5.56 5.34 11.12
N SER A 256 -4.71 4.32 11.11
CA SER A 256 -5.08 2.97 10.68
C SER A 256 -4.53 1.95 11.64
N LEU A 257 -5.37 0.97 11.97
CA LEU A 257 -5.01 -0.22 12.71
C LEU A 257 -5.72 -1.42 12.08
N LEU A 258 -5.00 -2.13 11.20
CA LEU A 258 -5.55 -3.24 10.43
C LEU A 258 -4.84 -4.54 10.81
N PHE A 259 -5.51 -5.49 11.45
CA PHE A 259 -4.88 -6.74 11.90
C PHE A 259 -4.87 -7.83 10.81
N ASN A 260 -3.81 -8.66 10.78
CA ASN A 260 -3.67 -9.79 9.86
C ASN A 260 -4.36 -11.08 10.37
N GLY A 261 -4.70 -11.16 11.67
CA GLY A 261 -5.42 -12.30 12.26
C GLY A 261 -5.35 -12.37 13.79
N ASN A 262 -5.86 -13.46 14.38
CA ASN A 262 -6.19 -13.59 15.81
C ASN A 262 -5.05 -14.14 16.69
N LYS A 263 -3.78 -13.84 16.40
CA LYS A 263 -2.64 -14.32 17.22
C LYS A 263 -2.41 -13.50 18.49
N GLU A 264 -3.35 -12.64 18.89
CA GLU A 264 -3.08 -11.47 19.74
C GLU A 264 -4.00 -11.31 20.95
N LEU A 265 -4.61 -12.39 21.45
CA LEU A 265 -5.47 -12.29 22.65
C LEU A 265 -4.69 -12.16 23.97
N GLN A 266 -3.35 -12.29 23.93
CA GLN A 266 -2.47 -11.96 25.07
C GLN A 266 -2.27 -10.45 25.28
N ILE A 267 -2.81 -9.58 24.41
CA ILE A 267 -2.58 -8.13 24.46
C ILE A 267 -3.86 -7.29 24.56
N VAL A 268 -5.01 -7.88 24.92
CA VAL A 268 -6.31 -7.19 24.93
C VAL A 268 -6.27 -5.95 25.82
N GLU A 269 -5.75 -6.05 27.05
CA GLU A 269 -5.61 -4.90 27.95
C GLU A 269 -4.73 -3.79 27.34
N SER A 270 -3.61 -4.16 26.72
CA SER A 270 -2.74 -3.20 26.04
C SER A 270 -3.44 -2.53 24.85
N LEU A 271 -4.21 -3.29 24.07
CA LEU A 271 -5.00 -2.77 22.96
C LEU A 271 -6.09 -1.80 23.46
N GLN A 272 -6.77 -2.11 24.56
CA GLN A 272 -7.75 -1.19 25.15
C GLN A 272 -7.09 0.14 25.54
N LEU A 273 -5.91 0.12 26.15
CA LEU A 273 -5.15 1.33 26.46
C LEU A 273 -4.73 2.10 25.20
N LEU A 274 -4.34 1.39 24.14
CA LEU A 274 -4.01 1.99 22.85
C LEU A 274 -5.23 2.70 22.24
N LEU A 275 -6.39 2.04 22.25
CA LEU A 275 -7.66 2.59 21.77
C LEU A 275 -8.14 3.75 22.63
N GLN A 276 -7.95 3.70 23.96
CA GLN A 276 -8.28 4.82 24.83
C GLN A 276 -7.44 6.07 24.48
N LYS A 277 -6.16 5.88 24.13
CA LYS A 277 -5.28 7.01 23.78
C LYS A 277 -5.50 7.53 22.36
N TYR A 278 -5.71 6.63 21.39
CA TYR A 278 -5.67 6.99 19.97
C TYR A 278 -6.96 6.70 19.19
N GLY A 279 -7.98 6.10 19.82
CA GLY A 279 -9.21 5.65 19.17
C GLY A 279 -9.93 6.75 18.40
N ASP A 280 -9.97 7.97 18.95
CA ASP A 280 -10.62 9.11 18.30
C ASP A 280 -9.91 9.54 17.00
N TYR A 281 -8.66 9.13 16.78
CA TYR A 281 -7.93 9.42 15.54
C TYR A 281 -8.04 8.32 14.50
N LEU A 282 -8.56 7.14 14.86
CA LEU A 282 -8.65 6.02 13.93
C LEU A 282 -9.70 6.33 12.86
N GLU A 283 -9.27 6.17 11.60
CA GLU A 283 -10.11 6.31 10.41
C GLU A 283 -10.29 4.96 9.70
N ASN A 284 -9.36 4.01 9.88
CA ASN A 284 -9.40 2.71 9.22
C ASN A 284 -9.14 1.60 10.23
N PHE A 285 -10.06 0.66 10.34
CA PHE A 285 -9.98 -0.41 11.33
C PHE A 285 -10.34 -1.75 10.71
N ARG A 286 -9.50 -2.76 10.95
CA ARG A 286 -9.78 -4.14 10.55
C ARG A 286 -9.49 -5.08 11.69
N PHE A 287 -10.45 -5.92 12.03
CA PHE A 287 -10.31 -6.86 13.14
C PHE A 287 -11.06 -8.16 12.88
N LYS A 288 -10.54 -9.26 13.41
CA LYS A 288 -11.15 -10.59 13.30
C LYS A 288 -11.45 -11.10 14.71
N VAL A 289 -12.64 -11.66 14.89
CA VAL A 289 -13.24 -12.02 16.19
C VAL A 289 -13.95 -13.37 16.13
N GLY A 290 -14.04 -14.05 17.26
CA GLY A 290 -14.86 -15.24 17.48
C GLY A 290 -14.17 -16.58 17.22
N SER A 291 -12.85 -16.59 17.02
CA SER A 291 -12.15 -17.84 16.67
C SER A 291 -11.64 -18.68 17.85
N ASN A 292 -11.71 -18.20 19.09
CA ASN A 292 -10.92 -18.75 20.21
C ASN A 292 -11.70 -18.85 21.54
N SER A 293 -11.06 -19.46 22.55
CA SER A 293 -11.49 -19.58 23.96
C SER A 293 -11.63 -18.26 24.75
N PHE A 294 -11.59 -17.09 24.09
CA PHE A 294 -11.47 -15.75 24.71
C PHE A 294 -12.57 -14.78 24.24
N ILE A 295 -13.79 -15.29 24.05
CA ILE A 295 -14.93 -14.50 23.56
C ILE A 295 -15.21 -13.29 24.48
N SER A 296 -15.00 -13.43 25.79
CA SER A 296 -15.16 -12.35 26.77
C SER A 296 -14.23 -11.17 26.50
N GLU A 297 -12.96 -11.43 26.24
CA GLU A 297 -11.94 -10.42 26.01
C GLU A 297 -12.14 -9.73 24.66
N GLU A 298 -12.55 -10.49 23.64
CA GLU A 298 -12.97 -9.94 22.35
C GLU A 298 -14.18 -9.00 22.49
N GLN A 299 -15.15 -9.35 23.35
CA GLN A 299 -16.29 -8.48 23.66
C GLN A 299 -15.86 -7.19 24.35
N GLN A 300 -15.00 -7.27 25.37
CA GLN A 300 -14.47 -6.08 26.05
C GLN A 300 -13.68 -5.16 25.09
N LEU A 301 -12.94 -5.77 24.15
CA LEU A 301 -12.26 -5.01 23.11
C LEU A 301 -13.24 -4.33 22.16
N LEU A 302 -14.30 -5.02 21.73
CA LEU A 302 -15.38 -4.43 20.91
C LEU A 302 -16.08 -3.27 21.63
N GLU A 303 -16.38 -3.41 22.92
CA GLU A 303 -16.93 -2.32 23.74
C GLU A 303 -15.99 -1.11 23.77
N SER A 304 -14.68 -1.36 23.91
CA SER A 304 -13.66 -0.31 23.85
C SER A 304 -13.58 0.36 22.48
N ILE A 305 -13.69 -0.41 21.39
CA ILE A 305 -13.73 0.12 20.02
C ILE A 305 -14.97 1.01 19.85
N ILE A 306 -16.16 0.54 20.25
CA ILE A 306 -17.41 1.33 20.20
C ILE A 306 -17.25 2.61 21.01
N LYS A 307 -16.65 2.52 22.20
CA LYS A 307 -16.48 3.66 23.10
C LYS A 307 -15.53 4.71 22.55
N TYR A 308 -14.35 4.31 22.07
CA TYR A 308 -13.26 5.24 21.73
C TYR A 308 -13.07 5.53 20.24
N CYS A 309 -13.64 4.74 19.31
CA CYS A 309 -13.36 4.87 17.88
C CYS A 309 -14.55 5.50 17.13
N LYS A 310 -14.72 6.82 17.23
CA LYS A 310 -15.88 7.51 16.62
C LYS A 310 -15.69 7.92 15.15
N ASN A 311 -14.45 7.98 14.66
CA ASN A 311 -14.10 8.56 13.36
C ASN A 311 -13.79 7.52 12.26
N ILE A 312 -14.23 6.27 12.44
CA ILE A 312 -14.00 5.20 11.47
C ILE A 312 -14.73 5.49 10.15
N LYS A 313 -13.95 5.45 9.06
CA LYS A 313 -14.41 5.60 7.66
C LYS A 313 -14.34 4.27 6.91
N PHE A 314 -13.34 3.44 7.22
CA PHE A 314 -13.16 2.11 6.68
C PHE A 314 -13.22 1.09 7.80
N LEU A 315 -14.18 0.16 7.72
CA LEU A 315 -14.36 -0.92 8.69
C LEU A 315 -14.36 -2.27 7.98
N ASP A 316 -13.43 -3.15 8.35
CA ASP A 316 -13.34 -4.52 7.83
C ASP A 316 -13.36 -5.53 8.98
N LEU A 317 -14.45 -6.27 9.13
CA LEU A 317 -14.67 -7.17 10.25
C LEU A 317 -14.86 -8.60 9.78
N THR A 318 -14.16 -9.52 10.43
CA THR A 318 -14.37 -10.95 10.25
C THR A 318 -14.91 -11.55 11.54
N VAL A 319 -16.11 -12.13 11.49
CA VAL A 319 -16.77 -12.78 12.64
C VAL A 319 -16.78 -14.29 12.45
N ILE A 320 -16.49 -15.02 13.52
CA ILE A 320 -16.51 -16.49 13.58
C ILE A 320 -17.45 -16.94 14.70
N ASP A 321 -18.40 -17.83 14.39
CA ASP A 321 -19.18 -18.64 15.35
C ASP A 321 -19.78 -17.95 16.60
N SER A 322 -20.11 -16.64 16.58
CA SER A 322 -20.61 -15.93 17.77
C SER A 322 -21.72 -14.91 17.50
N THR A 323 -22.93 -15.20 18.00
CA THR A 323 -24.11 -14.31 17.89
C THR A 323 -23.95 -13.03 18.68
N GLN A 324 -23.36 -13.10 19.89
CA GLN A 324 -23.14 -11.91 20.72
C GLN A 324 -22.22 -10.90 20.02
N ILE A 325 -21.20 -11.39 19.33
CA ILE A 325 -20.27 -10.57 18.56
C ILE A 325 -20.95 -9.90 17.36
N ILE A 326 -21.92 -10.56 16.72
CA ILE A 326 -22.73 -9.94 15.64
C ILE A 326 -23.50 -8.72 16.16
N TYR A 327 -24.13 -8.81 17.34
CA TYR A 327 -24.83 -7.66 17.91
C TYR A 327 -23.87 -6.51 18.27
N SER A 328 -22.70 -6.81 18.83
CA SER A 328 -21.66 -5.80 19.07
C SER A 328 -21.16 -5.15 17.77
N LEU A 329 -21.05 -5.92 16.69
CA LEU A 329 -20.70 -5.40 15.36
C LEU A 329 -21.78 -4.48 14.81
N LEU A 330 -23.06 -4.83 14.95
CA LEU A 330 -24.18 -3.97 14.56
C LEU A 330 -24.16 -2.66 15.35
N ASN A 331 -23.93 -2.72 16.67
CA ASN A 331 -23.76 -1.54 17.51
C ASN A 331 -22.57 -0.68 17.08
N LEU A 332 -21.44 -1.29 16.74
CA LEU A 332 -20.28 -0.58 16.21
C LEU A 332 -20.60 0.13 14.90
N THR A 333 -21.28 -0.56 13.98
CA THR A 333 -21.68 -0.02 12.68
C THR A 333 -22.59 1.19 12.85
N GLU A 334 -23.59 1.11 13.74
CA GLU A 334 -24.47 2.25 14.06
C GLU A 334 -23.69 3.41 14.70
N ASN A 335 -22.77 3.11 15.63
CA ASN A 335 -21.95 4.11 16.32
C ASN A 335 -21.01 4.89 15.38
N VAL A 336 -20.53 4.28 14.28
CA VAL A 336 -19.64 4.94 13.31
C VAL A 336 -20.34 5.36 12.01
N LYS A 337 -21.66 5.16 11.92
CA LYS A 337 -22.49 5.37 10.72
C LYS A 337 -22.30 6.74 10.07
N GLN A 338 -22.15 7.80 10.86
CA GLN A 338 -21.97 9.17 10.35
C GLN A 338 -20.65 9.36 9.58
N ASN A 339 -19.62 8.56 9.86
CA ASN A 339 -18.29 8.67 9.28
C ASN A 339 -17.96 7.55 8.27
N LEU A 340 -18.66 6.43 8.36
CA LEU A 340 -18.40 5.22 7.57
C LEU A 340 -18.68 5.41 6.07
N ASN A 341 -17.67 5.12 5.25
CA ASN A 341 -17.71 5.16 3.78
C ASN A 341 -17.50 3.78 3.16
N HIS A 342 -16.74 2.90 3.83
CA HIS A 342 -16.46 1.55 3.36
C HIS A 342 -16.71 0.53 4.47
N LEU A 343 -17.54 -0.47 4.18
CA LEU A 343 -17.85 -1.56 5.09
C LEU A 343 -17.57 -2.91 4.43
N SER A 344 -16.74 -3.72 5.08
CA SER A 344 -16.50 -5.11 4.73
C SER A 344 -16.85 -5.98 5.93
N ILE A 345 -17.73 -6.96 5.74
CA ILE A 345 -18.09 -7.94 6.78
C ILE A 345 -17.97 -9.33 6.19
N THR A 346 -17.17 -10.17 6.85
CA THR A 346 -17.05 -11.59 6.54
C THR A 346 -17.53 -12.41 7.73
N VAL A 347 -18.46 -13.32 7.51
CA VAL A 347 -18.97 -14.23 8.54
C VAL A 347 -18.57 -15.65 8.16
N TYR A 348 -17.69 -16.26 8.95
CA TYR A 348 -17.30 -17.66 8.82
C TYR A 348 -17.97 -18.51 9.89
N ASN A 349 -18.30 -19.75 9.52
CA ASN A 349 -18.81 -20.76 10.43
C ASN A 349 -17.82 -21.94 10.44
N ASN A 350 -17.38 -22.42 11.60
CA ASN A 350 -16.61 -23.67 11.61
C ASN A 350 -17.55 -24.85 11.31
N PHE A 351 -17.16 -25.65 10.32
CA PHE A 351 -17.91 -26.79 9.80
C PHE A 351 -18.06 -27.90 10.87
N GLY A 352 -19.03 -27.79 11.77
CA GLY A 352 -19.21 -28.80 12.82
C GLY A 352 -20.49 -28.79 13.66
N ARG A 353 -21.30 -27.71 13.68
CA ARG A 353 -22.61 -27.70 14.36
C ARG A 353 -23.70 -27.17 13.44
N LEU A 354 -24.92 -27.66 13.63
CA LEU A 354 -26.04 -27.46 12.71
C LEU A 354 -26.86 -26.18 12.97
N SER A 355 -26.50 -25.37 13.98
CA SER A 355 -27.26 -24.18 14.42
C SER A 355 -26.69 -22.84 13.91
N TYR A 356 -25.89 -22.84 12.85
CA TYR A 356 -25.08 -21.68 12.44
C TYR A 356 -25.65 -20.83 11.29
N ILE A 357 -26.84 -21.18 10.80
CA ILE A 357 -27.55 -20.46 9.74
C ILE A 357 -28.07 -19.09 10.25
N ASP A 358 -28.12 -18.92 11.57
CA ASP A 358 -28.69 -17.73 12.20
C ASP A 358 -27.79 -16.50 12.09
N LEU A 359 -26.46 -16.62 12.05
CA LEU A 359 -25.56 -15.45 12.12
C LEU A 359 -25.68 -14.54 10.88
N SER A 360 -25.55 -15.11 9.69
CA SER A 360 -25.71 -14.37 8.44
C SER A 360 -27.13 -13.80 8.31
N THR A 361 -28.13 -14.55 8.77
CA THR A 361 -29.54 -14.15 8.73
C THR A 361 -29.79 -12.96 9.66
N ILE A 362 -29.34 -13.04 10.91
CA ILE A 362 -29.42 -11.94 11.90
C ILE A 362 -28.70 -10.71 11.37
N LEU A 363 -27.50 -10.88 10.82
CA LEU A 363 -26.74 -9.76 10.23
C LEU A 363 -27.55 -9.09 9.11
N LEU A 364 -28.03 -9.86 8.13
CA LEU A 364 -28.77 -9.31 6.98
C LEU A 364 -30.07 -8.62 7.39
N GLN A 365 -30.82 -9.19 8.33
CA GLN A 365 -32.08 -8.61 8.81
C GLN A 365 -31.89 -7.24 9.48
N ASN A 366 -30.77 -7.03 10.17
CA ASN A 366 -30.49 -5.80 10.91
C ASN A 366 -29.67 -4.79 10.10
N LEU A 367 -28.68 -5.26 9.34
CA LEU A 367 -27.68 -4.41 8.69
C LEU A 367 -28.32 -3.41 7.72
N GLY A 368 -29.37 -3.82 6.98
CA GLY A 368 -30.07 -2.95 6.02
C GLY A 368 -30.57 -1.63 6.62
N GLN A 369 -30.90 -1.60 7.91
CA GLN A 369 -31.36 -0.38 8.61
C GLN A 369 -30.21 0.49 9.13
N LEU A 370 -29.01 -0.09 9.26
CA LEU A 370 -27.83 0.56 9.85
C LEU A 370 -26.88 1.14 8.80
N LEU A 371 -26.98 0.72 7.53
CA LEU A 371 -26.10 1.21 6.47
C LEU A 371 -26.29 2.73 6.26
N PRO A 372 -25.20 3.51 6.22
CA PRO A 372 -25.29 4.94 5.93
C PRO A 372 -25.59 5.20 4.45
N LEU A 373 -26.37 6.24 4.16
CA LEU A 373 -26.73 6.61 2.77
C LEU A 373 -25.52 7.03 1.92
N LYS A 374 -24.43 7.46 2.55
CA LYS A 374 -23.18 7.88 1.90
C LYS A 374 -22.17 6.75 1.68
N LEU A 375 -22.54 5.49 1.94
CA LEU A 375 -21.64 4.36 1.80
C LEU A 375 -21.19 4.22 0.34
N GLU A 376 -19.88 4.22 0.11
CA GLU A 376 -19.26 4.10 -1.21
C GLU A 376 -18.92 2.65 -1.57
N TYR A 377 -18.70 1.79 -0.56
CA TYR A 377 -18.34 0.40 -0.75
C TYR A 377 -18.96 -0.50 0.32
N LEU A 378 -19.60 -1.58 -0.12
CA LEU A 378 -20.10 -2.66 0.72
C LEU A 378 -19.57 -3.99 0.20
N SER A 379 -18.92 -4.75 1.07
CA SER A 379 -18.50 -6.13 0.80
C SER A 379 -19.05 -7.04 1.88
N LEU A 380 -19.81 -8.06 1.47
CA LEU A 380 -20.38 -9.05 2.37
C LEU A 380 -19.97 -10.44 1.91
N THR A 381 -19.30 -11.18 2.79
CA THR A 381 -18.98 -12.59 2.59
C THR A 381 -19.74 -13.39 3.64
N LEU A 382 -20.81 -14.06 3.24
CA LEU A 382 -21.78 -14.68 4.15
C LEU A 382 -22.02 -16.15 3.79
N ASN A 383 -22.35 -16.96 4.79
CA ASN A 383 -22.87 -18.31 4.59
C ASN A 383 -24.40 -18.26 4.60
N ILE A 384 -25.04 -18.55 3.48
CA ILE A 384 -26.50 -18.57 3.33
C ILE A 384 -26.93 -20.01 3.03
N LYS A 385 -27.97 -20.50 3.71
CA LYS A 385 -28.57 -21.79 3.34
C LYS A 385 -29.40 -21.59 2.08
N TYR A 386 -29.11 -22.37 1.04
CA TYR A 386 -30.02 -22.51 -0.08
C TYR A 386 -31.30 -23.20 0.41
N LYS A 387 -32.40 -22.47 0.42
CA LYS A 387 -33.75 -23.02 0.56
C LYS A 387 -34.39 -22.93 -0.81
N ASN A 388 -34.78 -24.07 -1.38
CA ASN A 388 -35.66 -24.04 -2.55
C ASN A 388 -37.00 -23.50 -2.06
N ASP A 389 -37.33 -22.26 -2.40
CA ASP A 389 -38.65 -21.68 -2.11
C ASP A 389 -39.77 -22.29 -3.00
N PHE A 390 -39.45 -23.36 -3.73
CA PHE A 390 -40.33 -24.12 -4.62
C PHE A 390 -40.67 -25.54 -4.09
N GLU A 391 -40.28 -25.87 -2.86
CA GLU A 391 -40.74 -27.04 -2.08
C GLU A 391 -41.35 -26.57 -0.76
#